data_AF-A0AA35WB43-F1
#
_entry.id   AF-A0AA35WB43-F1
#
_cell.length_a   1.000
_cell.length_b   1.000
_cell.length_c   1.000
_cell.angle_alpha   90.00
_cell.angle_beta   90.00
_cell.angle_gamma   90.00
#
_symmetry.space_group_name_H-M   'P 1'
#
loop_
_entity.id
_entity.type
_entity.pdbx_description
1 polymer ?
#
loop_
_entity_poly.entity_id
_entity_poly.type
_entity_poly.pdbx_seq_one_letter_code
_entity_poly.pdbx_strand_id
1 'polypeptide(L)'
;MSWNPRRRGSYGGLFAGFGFAYLPAVFTVPVTFMALQLDSFGQGLSGMIGFGVAVWTIVLSVFAVQANNNFSTGRAIAALFIPLAVFFILLLAFIAFVVVVIVIAVNEGFT
;
A
#
# COMPACT_ATOMS: atom_id res chain seq x y z
N MET A 1 -1.68 -35.91 -9.75
CA MET A 1 -1.64 -34.56 -9.15
C MET A 1 -2.91 -33.83 -9.59
N SER A 2 -3.99 -33.85 -8.81
CA SER A 2 -5.26 -33.23 -9.20
C SER A 2 -5.21 -31.73 -8.95
N TRP A 3 -5.19 -30.96 -10.03
CA TRP A 3 -5.32 -29.51 -9.99
C TRP A 3 -6.72 -29.19 -9.43
N ASN A 4 -6.77 -28.64 -8.22
CA ASN A 4 -8.01 -28.11 -7.63
C ASN A 4 -8.03 -26.59 -7.89
N PRO A 5 -8.85 -26.09 -8.83
CA PRO A 5 -8.92 -24.66 -9.17
C PRO A 5 -9.36 -23.76 -8.03
N ARG A 6 -9.79 -24.32 -6.89
CA ARG A 6 -10.40 -23.60 -5.77
C ARG A 6 -9.54 -23.63 -4.50
N ARG A 7 -8.22 -23.46 -4.60
CA ARG A 7 -7.37 -23.22 -3.42
C ARG A 7 -7.62 -21.80 -2.88
N ARG A 8 -8.81 -21.63 -2.26
CA ARG A 8 -9.20 -20.48 -1.46
C ARG A 8 -8.25 -20.37 -0.27
N GLY A 9 -7.86 -19.16 0.11
CA GLY A 9 -6.91 -18.91 1.19
C GLY A 9 -5.45 -19.18 0.83
N SER A 10 -5.11 -19.45 -0.45
CA SER A 10 -3.74 -19.76 -0.83
C SER A 10 -2.91 -18.51 -1.11
N TYR A 11 -1.61 -18.60 -0.78
CA TYR A 11 -0.65 -17.54 -1.11
C TYR A 11 -0.60 -17.25 -2.62
N GLY A 12 -0.73 -18.28 -3.46
CA GLY A 12 -0.73 -18.11 -4.92
C GLY A 12 -1.93 -17.30 -5.43
N GLY A 13 -3.12 -17.51 -4.85
CA GLY A 13 -4.32 -16.74 -5.21
C GLY A 13 -4.21 -15.25 -4.84
N LEU A 14 -3.65 -14.96 -3.65
CA LEU A 14 -3.36 -13.59 -3.24
C LEU A 14 -2.29 -12.96 -4.11
N PHE A 15 -1.19 -13.67 -4.37
CA PHE A 15 -0.09 -13.15 -5.18
C PHE A 15 -0.52 -12.80 -6.60
N ALA A 16 -1.29 -13.69 -7.25
CA ALA A 16 -1.84 -13.41 -8.57
C ALA A 16 -2.84 -12.24 -8.55
N GLY A 17 -3.72 -12.18 -7.54
CA GLY A 17 -4.68 -11.09 -7.39
C GLY A 17 -4.02 -9.73 -7.17
N PHE A 18 -3.01 -9.66 -6.30
CA PHE A 18 -2.21 -8.45 -6.10
C PHE A 18 -1.42 -8.10 -7.36
N GLY A 19 -0.74 -9.06 -7.99
CA GLY A 19 -0.01 -8.83 -9.24
C GLY A 19 -0.88 -8.21 -10.34
N PHE A 20 -2.12 -8.69 -10.48
CA PHE A 20 -3.10 -8.10 -11.40
C PHE A 20 -3.55 -6.69 -10.97
N ALA A 21 -3.75 -6.45 -9.67
CA ALA A 21 -4.13 -5.15 -9.14
C ALA A 21 -3.11 -4.05 -9.46
N TYR A 22 -1.82 -4.37 -9.47
CA TYR A 22 -0.74 -3.43 -9.74
C TYR A 22 -0.40 -3.25 -11.24
N LEU A 23 -1.06 -3.97 -12.16
CA LEU A 23 -0.75 -3.85 -13.60
C LEU A 23 -0.78 -2.40 -14.12
N PRO A 24 -1.76 -1.54 -13.76
CA PRO A 24 -1.78 -0.17 -14.27
C PRO A 24 -0.65 0.69 -13.73
N ALA A 25 -0.02 0.31 -12.62
CA ALA A 25 1.10 1.06 -12.06
C ALA A 25 2.30 1.11 -13.01
N VAL A 26 2.41 0.19 -13.98
CA VAL A 26 3.46 0.24 -15.01
C VAL A 26 3.34 1.51 -15.87
N PHE A 27 2.11 2.02 -16.08
CA PHE A 27 1.88 3.22 -16.89
C PHE A 27 2.18 4.52 -16.14
N THR A 28 2.40 4.51 -14.82
CA THR A 28 2.69 5.74 -14.07
C THR A 28 4.11 6.26 -14.37
N VAL A 29 5.03 5.37 -14.74
CA VAL A 29 6.42 5.71 -15.10
C VAL A 29 6.47 6.71 -16.27
N PRO A 30 5.96 6.39 -17.48
CA PRO A 30 5.98 7.34 -18.59
C PRO A 30 5.17 8.62 -18.29
N VAL A 31 4.08 8.52 -17.53
CA VAL A 31 3.25 9.67 -17.14
C VAL A 31 4.04 10.64 -16.26
N THR A 32 4.87 10.12 -15.35
CA THR A 32 5.72 10.94 -14.49
C THR A 32 6.81 11.65 -15.31
N PHE A 33 7.38 10.99 -16.32
CA PHE A 33 8.31 11.63 -17.24
C PHE A 33 7.67 12.77 -18.05
N MET A 34 6.42 12.58 -18.52
CA MET A 34 5.67 13.65 -19.18
C MET A 34 5.38 14.82 -18.23
N ALA A 35 5.10 14.52 -16.96
CA ALA A 35 4.83 15.53 -15.94
C ALA A 35 6.01 16.48 -15.72
N LEU A 36 7.23 15.94 -15.74
CA LEU A 36 8.46 16.72 -15.58
C LEU A 36 8.73 17.68 -16.74
N GLN A 37 8.21 17.41 -17.95
CA GLN A 37 8.39 18.27 -19.11
C GLN A 37 7.29 19.32 -19.30
N LEU A 38 6.08 19.06 -18.80
CA LEU A 38 4.89 19.89 -19.02
C LEU A 38 4.56 20.80 -17.82
N ASP A 39 5.50 20.97 -16.90
CA ASP A 39 5.42 21.80 -15.68
C ASP A 39 4.09 21.62 -14.93
N SER A 40 3.33 22.68 -14.70
CA SER A 40 2.13 22.68 -13.86
C SER A 40 0.96 21.89 -14.47
N PHE A 41 0.82 21.88 -15.80
CA PHE A 41 -0.17 21.05 -16.50
C PHE A 41 0.18 19.56 -16.41
N GLY A 42 1.47 19.23 -16.59
CA GLY A 42 1.99 17.88 -16.45
C GLY A 42 1.78 17.29 -15.06
N GLN A 43 2.03 18.09 -14.02
CA GLN A 43 1.80 17.70 -12.63
C GLN A 43 0.32 17.42 -12.35
N GLY A 44 -0.60 18.27 -12.84
CA GLY A 44 -2.04 18.06 -12.69
C GLY A 44 -2.51 16.76 -13.34
N LEU A 45 -2.11 16.52 -14.60
CA LEU A 45 -2.45 15.30 -15.33
C LEU A 45 -1.89 14.04 -14.66
N SER A 46 -0.63 14.10 -14.20
CA SER A 46 0.00 12.99 -13.46
C SER A 46 -0.71 12.69 -12.15
N GLY A 47 -1.16 13.72 -11.43
CA GLY A 47 -1.96 13.56 -10.22
C GLY A 47 -3.29 12.84 -10.48
N MET A 48 -4.00 13.22 -11.56
CA MET A 48 -5.27 12.58 -11.94
C MET A 48 -5.09 11.12 -12.33
N ILE A 49 -4.08 10.82 -13.15
CA ILE A 49 -3.77 9.44 -13.56
C ILE A 49 -3.34 8.62 -12.33
N GLY A 50 -2.46 9.17 -11.49
CA GLY A 50 -2.01 8.51 -10.26
C GLY A 50 -3.17 8.20 -9.32
N PHE A 51 -4.12 9.12 -9.17
CA PHE A 51 -5.33 8.89 -8.38
C PHE A 51 -6.20 7.76 -8.97
N GLY A 52 -6.42 7.76 -10.28
CA GLY A 52 -7.17 6.69 -10.96
C GLY A 52 -6.52 5.31 -10.77
N VAL A 53 -5.20 5.24 -10.93
CA VAL A 53 -4.42 4.01 -10.69
C VAL A 53 -4.49 3.59 -9.22
N ALA A 54 -4.46 4.53 -8.28
CA ALA A 54 -4.58 4.23 -6.86
C ALA A 54 -5.96 3.63 -6.54
N VAL A 55 -7.05 4.24 -7.03
CA VAL A 55 -8.41 3.72 -6.84
C VAL A 55 -8.54 2.32 -7.43
N TRP A 56 -8.05 2.12 -8.66
CA TRP A 56 -8.02 0.81 -9.32
C TRP A 56 -7.32 -0.25 -8.45
N THR A 57 -6.10 0.08 -8.00
CA THR A 57 -5.25 -0.83 -7.23
C THR A 57 -5.92 -1.20 -5.91
N ILE A 58 -6.51 -0.23 -5.20
CA ILE A 58 -7.20 -0.45 -3.93
C ILE A 58 -8.41 -1.36 -4.12
N VAL A 59 -9.27 -1.06 -5.10
CA VAL A 59 -10.50 -1.84 -5.35
C VAL A 59 -10.17 -3.30 -5.70
N LEU A 60 -9.21 -3.52 -6.61
CA LEU A 60 -8.83 -4.88 -6.97
C LEU A 60 -8.09 -5.62 -5.85
N SER A 61 -7.31 -4.91 -5.02
CA SER A 61 -6.69 -5.48 -3.82
C SER A 61 -7.76 -5.94 -2.82
N VAL A 62 -8.81 -5.14 -2.62
CA VAL A 62 -9.96 -5.51 -1.76
C VAL A 62 -10.62 -6.77 -2.32
N PHE A 63 -10.89 -6.84 -3.62
CA PHE A 63 -11.48 -8.03 -4.24
C PHE A 63 -10.58 -9.26 -4.17
N ALA A 64 -9.26 -9.12 -4.33
CA ALA A 64 -8.31 -10.22 -4.19
C ALA A 64 -8.36 -10.82 -2.78
N VAL A 65 -8.33 -9.97 -1.75
CA VAL A 65 -8.43 -10.42 -0.35
C VAL A 65 -9.81 -11.00 -0.06
N GLN A 66 -10.87 -10.34 -0.54
CA GLN A 66 -12.26 -10.75 -0.34
C GLN A 66 -12.52 -12.14 -0.92
N ALA A 67 -12.21 -12.33 -2.20
CA ALA A 67 -12.45 -13.56 -2.93
C ALA A 67 -11.56 -14.71 -2.43
N ASN A 68 -10.31 -14.41 -2.04
CA ASN A 68 -9.41 -15.44 -1.55
C ASN A 68 -9.81 -15.93 -0.15
N ASN A 69 -10.29 -15.05 0.74
CA ASN A 69 -10.57 -15.36 2.14
C ASN A 69 -12.06 -15.48 2.48
N ASN A 70 -12.98 -15.33 1.51
CA ASN A 70 -14.43 -15.25 1.71
C ASN A 70 -14.84 -14.18 2.74
N PHE A 71 -14.16 -13.04 2.73
CA PHE A 71 -14.49 -11.94 3.64
C PHE A 71 -15.71 -11.15 3.13
N SER A 72 -16.40 -10.47 4.05
CA SER A 72 -17.29 -9.37 3.66
C SER A 72 -16.45 -8.16 3.21
N THR A 73 -17.03 -7.23 2.45
CA THR A 73 -16.31 -6.06 1.93
C THR A 73 -15.60 -5.29 3.05
N GLY A 74 -16.29 -5.02 4.17
CA GLY A 74 -15.70 -4.33 5.32
C GLY A 74 -14.55 -5.09 5.98
N ARG A 75 -14.64 -6.43 6.07
CA ARG A 75 -13.55 -7.26 6.62
C ARG A 75 -12.34 -7.32 5.68
N ALA A 76 -12.57 -7.35 4.36
CA ALA A 76 -11.50 -7.30 3.37
C ALA A 76 -10.75 -5.97 3.39
N ILE A 77 -11.48 -4.85 3.52
CA ILE A 77 -10.89 -3.53 3.72
C ILE A 77 -10.07 -3.51 5.01
N ALA A 78 -10.63 -3.95 6.14
CA ALA A 78 -9.91 -4.00 7.41
C ALA A 78 -8.63 -4.85 7.31
N ALA A 79 -8.69 -6.01 6.65
CA ALA A 79 -7.52 -6.88 6.47
C ALA A 79 -6.39 -6.21 5.67
N LEU A 80 -6.70 -5.30 4.73
CA LEU A 80 -5.70 -4.51 4.00
C LEU A 80 -5.12 -3.37 4.84
N PHE A 81 -5.94 -2.67 5.62
CA PHE A 81 -5.53 -1.46 6.35
C PHE A 81 -4.98 -1.71 7.76
N ILE A 82 -5.35 -2.83 8.42
CA ILE A 82 -4.84 -3.18 9.76
C ILE A 82 -3.31 -3.24 9.79
N PRO A 83 -2.62 -3.95 8.87
CA PRO A 83 -1.15 -3.97 8.86
C PRO A 83 -0.54 -2.57 8.75
N LEU A 84 -1.16 -1.69 7.95
CA LEU A 84 -0.73 -0.31 7.77
C LEU A 84 -0.88 0.51 9.07
N ALA A 85 -2.02 0.36 9.75
CA ALA A 85 -2.29 1.03 11.02
C ALA A 85 -1.34 0.55 12.12
N VAL A 86 -1.09 -0.76 12.21
CA VAL A 86 -0.12 -1.33 13.16
C VAL A 86 1.28 -0.80 12.88
N PHE A 87 1.73 -0.79 11.63
CA PHE A 87 3.02 -0.24 11.24
C PHE A 87 3.13 1.25 11.62
N PHE A 88 2.09 2.05 11.36
CA PHE A 88 2.07 3.47 11.70
C PHE A 88 2.18 3.71 13.22
N ILE A 89 1.45 2.94 14.04
CA ILE A 89 1.54 3.02 15.50
C ILE A 89 2.95 2.64 15.99
N LEU A 90 3.53 1.57 15.44
CA LEU A 90 4.89 1.14 15.78
C LEU A 90 5.93 2.19 15.39
N LEU A 91 5.78 2.83 14.23
CA LEU A 91 6.64 3.92 13.80
C LEU A 91 6.56 5.12 14.77
N LEU A 92 5.35 5.52 15.17
CA LEU A 92 5.16 6.61 16.13
C LEU A 92 5.78 6.27 17.50
N ALA A 93 5.60 5.04 17.97
CA ALA A 93 6.20 4.57 19.21
C ALA A 93 7.73 4.58 19.13
N PHE A 94 8.30 4.16 17.99
CA PHE A 94 9.74 4.20 17.75
C PHE A 94 10.28 5.64 17.75
N ILE A 95 9.60 6.57 17.05
CA ILE A 95 9.97 7.99 17.05
C ILE A 95 9.92 8.56 18.47
N ALA A 96 8.86 8.29 19.22
CA ALA A 96 8.72 8.75 20.60
C ALA A 96 9.85 8.20 21.49
N PHE A 97 10.18 6.92 21.35
CA PHE A 97 11.29 6.31 22.05
C PHE A 97 12.63 7.00 21.74
N VAL A 98 12.94 7.23 20.46
CA VAL A 98 14.16 7.93 20.04
C VAL A 98 14.21 9.34 20.62
N VAL A 99 13.11 10.09 20.58
CA VAL A 99 13.03 11.44 21.15
C VAL A 99 13.29 11.42 22.65
N VAL A 100 12.69 10.49 23.40
CA VAL A 100 12.92 10.36 24.85
C VAL A 100 14.39 10.07 25.15
N VAL A 101 15.02 9.15 24.42
CA VAL A 101 16.43 8.81 24.60
C VAL A 101 17.33 10.03 24.34
N ILE A 102 17.06 10.78 23.27
CA ILE A 102 17.82 12.00 22.95
C ILE A 102 17.67 13.04 24.06
N VAL A 103 16.44 13.27 24.54
CA VAL A 103 16.17 14.24 25.62
C VAL A 103 16.91 13.87 26.90
N ILE A 104 16.90 12.59 27.29
CA ILE A 104 17.65 12.11 28.46
C ILE A 104 19.15 12.32 28.27
N ALA A 105 19.71 11.93 27.11
CA ALA A 105 21.14 12.09 26.83
C ALA A 105 21.61 13.55 26.88
N VAL A 106 20.79 14.47 26.38
CA VAL A 106 21.05 15.93 26.46
C VAL A 106 21.00 16.41 27.91
N ASN A 107 20.00 15.97 28.68
CA ASN A 107 19.84 16.40 30.08
C ASN A 107 20.95 15.87 31.00
N GLU A 108 21.49 14.68 30.73
CA GLU A 108 22.58 14.09 31.51
C GLU A 108 23.99 14.54 31.07
N GLY A 109 24.09 15.45 30.10
CA GLY A 109 25.36 16.08 29.72
C GLY A 109 26.32 15.16 28.96
N PHE A 110 25.82 14.16 28.23
CA PHE A 110 26.64 13.28 27.38
C PHE A 110 27.08 13.93 26.04
N THR A 111 27.12 15.27 25.97
CA THR A 111 27.66 16.06 24.85
C THR A 111 28.42 17.27 25.35
#